data_AF-E4WT92-F1
#
_entry.id   AF-E4WT92-F1
#
_cell.length_a   1.000
_cell.length_b   1.000
_cell.length_c   1.000
_cell.angle_alpha   90.00
_cell.angle_beta   90.00
_cell.angle_gamma   90.00
#
_symmetry.space_group_name_H-M   'P 1'
#
loop_
_entity.id
_entity.type
_entity.pdbx_description
1 polymer ?
#
loop_
_entity_poly.entity_id
_entity_poly.type
_entity_poly.pdbx_seq_one_letter_code
_entity_poly.pdbx_strand_id
1 'polypeptide(L)'
;MGSFWVFKPREVILKRTVFQMPDAGRAKIQFNRTNVILGIVLLLSFAGVLHHLVVLRKIRVAYVHNERSKPKVNPIWSKKCVKPEGYVFLKKHKTASTTFKGIMVNISKNLTLDGEKRWLGPQGGCYPAPFDPTCWPYSEEGSHYEKIQAMSYHFRWNLDYMPKLLANNRENIRTITTIRDPLDTFRSVFNYFYGAKRKGPHDDCDITCFGEPFWSITQSYNSTIGEFLDQLDEKYTDDAPYAFRAKNIQAYEMGMELKKMDDSKYVRKSLIEMDKQFDLVILTEHFWESIVLLSHLMCVEYSTLYRHGFKIILCYIFITIISKNQVLNLQKELMRTKKTTKCHN
;
A
#
# COMPACT_ATOMS: atom_id res chain seq x y z
N MET A 1 -52.95 22.47 57.67
CA MET A 1 -52.41 21.67 56.55
C MET A 1 -53.38 20.51 56.33
N GLY A 2 -54.27 20.68 55.35
CA GLY A 2 -55.50 19.90 55.21
C GLY A 2 -55.30 18.56 54.53
N SER A 3 -55.57 17.50 55.29
CA SER A 3 -55.71 16.12 54.87
C SER A 3 -57.08 15.96 54.19
N PHE A 4 -57.10 15.47 52.94
CA PHE A 4 -58.36 15.25 52.21
C PHE A 4 -58.65 13.75 52.00
N TRP A 5 -59.63 13.30 52.78
CA TRP A 5 -60.76 12.37 52.51
C TRP A 5 -60.54 10.95 51.96
N VAL A 6 -60.99 10.04 52.83
CA VAL A 6 -61.51 8.69 52.59
C VAL A 6 -62.80 8.74 51.75
N PHE A 7 -63.00 7.80 50.82
CA PHE A 7 -64.33 7.21 50.58
C PHE A 7 -64.24 5.75 50.08
N LYS A 8 -64.99 4.88 50.75
CA LYS A 8 -65.22 3.44 50.49
C LYS A 8 -66.42 3.25 49.52
N PRO A 9 -66.68 2.02 49.03
CA PRO A 9 -67.33 1.75 47.74
C PRO A 9 -68.85 1.77 47.80
N ARG A 10 -69.50 1.97 46.64
CA ARG A 10 -70.90 1.60 46.43
C ARG A 10 -71.02 0.72 45.19
N GLU A 11 -71.35 -0.54 45.43
CA GLU A 11 -71.97 -1.42 44.44
C GLU A 11 -73.36 -0.88 44.10
N VAL A 12 -73.63 -0.74 42.80
CA VAL A 12 -75.00 -0.62 42.28
C VAL A 12 -75.29 -1.89 41.49
N ILE A 13 -76.08 -2.76 42.10
CA ILE A 13 -76.66 -3.95 41.48
C ILE A 13 -77.76 -3.48 40.52
N LEU A 14 -77.45 -3.41 39.24
CA LEU A 14 -78.45 -3.30 38.16
C LEU A 14 -78.65 -4.70 37.57
N LYS A 15 -79.69 -5.38 38.05
CA LYS A 15 -80.26 -6.57 37.38
C LYS A 15 -80.81 -6.14 36.02
N ARG A 16 -80.15 -6.53 34.93
CA ARG A 16 -80.77 -6.64 33.61
C ARG A 16 -80.34 -7.93 32.93
N THR A 17 -81.31 -8.82 32.88
CA THR A 17 -81.62 -9.79 31.82
C THR A 17 -80.44 -10.33 31.02
N VAL A 18 -80.09 -11.58 31.35
CA VAL A 18 -79.16 -12.45 30.63
C VAL A 18 -79.63 -12.58 29.18
N PHE A 19 -78.91 -11.94 28.26
CA PHE A 19 -78.91 -12.29 26.85
C PHE A 19 -77.78 -13.31 26.67
N GLN A 20 -78.12 -14.60 26.62
CA GLN A 20 -77.17 -15.66 26.33
C GLN A 20 -76.68 -15.52 24.88
N MET A 21 -75.41 -15.13 24.73
CA MET A 21 -74.62 -15.32 23.52
C MET A 21 -73.55 -16.41 23.79
N PRO A 22 -73.18 -17.21 22.78
CA PRO A 22 -72.43 -18.44 22.97
C PRO A 22 -70.96 -18.17 23.33
N ASP A 23 -70.35 -19.11 24.05
CA ASP A 23 -68.93 -19.11 24.43
C ASP A 23 -68.00 -18.87 23.22
N ALA A 24 -67.45 -17.66 23.10
CA ALA A 24 -66.27 -17.41 22.29
C ALA A 24 -65.03 -17.56 23.19
N GLY A 25 -64.46 -18.77 23.15
CA GLY A 25 -63.32 -19.17 23.95
C GLY A 25 -62.16 -18.16 23.90
N ARG A 26 -61.58 -17.91 25.08
CA ARG A 26 -60.33 -17.17 25.27
C ARG A 26 -59.22 -17.89 24.48
N ALA A 27 -58.91 -17.45 23.27
CA ALA A 27 -57.83 -18.00 22.47
C ALA A 27 -56.49 -17.73 23.18
N LYS A 28 -56.00 -18.74 23.90
CA LYS A 28 -54.57 -18.81 24.25
C LYS A 28 -53.81 -18.85 22.93
N ILE A 29 -53.10 -17.77 22.60
CA ILE A 29 -52.13 -17.81 21.49
C ILE A 29 -51.10 -18.86 21.88
N GLN A 30 -51.23 -20.06 21.29
CA GLN A 30 -50.24 -21.11 21.46
C GLN A 30 -48.93 -20.60 20.87
N PHE A 31 -47.94 -20.41 21.74
CA PHE A 31 -46.58 -20.05 21.35
C PHE A 31 -45.94 -21.25 20.65
N ASN A 32 -46.21 -21.39 19.36
CA ASN A 32 -45.71 -22.48 18.55
C ASN A 32 -44.23 -22.22 18.26
N ARG A 33 -43.34 -23.02 18.88
CA ARG A 33 -41.87 -22.93 18.69
C ARG A 33 -41.47 -22.91 17.22
N THR A 34 -42.24 -23.59 16.36
CA THR A 34 -42.03 -23.62 14.91
C THR A 34 -42.17 -22.24 14.27
N ASN A 35 -43.12 -21.41 14.71
CA ASN A 35 -43.32 -20.06 14.17
C ASN A 35 -42.21 -19.09 14.56
N VAL A 36 -41.64 -19.27 15.77
CA VAL A 36 -40.48 -18.47 16.23
C VAL A 36 -39.23 -18.83 15.44
N ILE A 37 -38.99 -20.13 15.24
CA ILE A 37 -37.87 -20.61 14.43
C ILE A 37 -38.01 -20.11 12.98
N LEU A 38 -39.21 -20.17 12.41
CA LEU A 38 -39.49 -19.66 11.06
C LEU A 38 -39.19 -18.15 10.96
N GLY A 39 -39.59 -17.37 11.97
CA GLY A 39 -39.31 -15.93 12.05
C GLY A 39 -37.80 -15.61 12.14
N ILE A 40 -37.04 -16.39 12.92
CA ILE A 40 -35.58 -16.23 13.02
C ILE A 40 -34.90 -16.56 11.69
N VAL A 41 -35.31 -17.65 11.02
CA VAL A 41 -34.75 -18.05 9.72
C VAL A 41 -35.04 -17.00 8.65
N LEU A 42 -36.23 -16.40 8.65
CA LEU A 42 -36.59 -15.31 7.75
C LEU A 42 -35.75 -14.05 8.00
N LEU A 43 -35.53 -13.68 9.26
CA LEU A 43 -34.68 -12.53 9.65
C LEU A 43 -33.22 -12.72 9.23
N LEU A 44 -32.65 -13.92 9.45
CA LEU A 44 -31.28 -14.24 9.04
C LEU A 44 -31.13 -14.23 7.51
N SER A 45 -32.14 -14.74 6.80
CA SER A 45 -32.18 -14.70 5.32
C SER A 45 -32.21 -13.26 4.81
N PHE A 46 -33.02 -12.40 5.42
CA PHE A 46 -33.12 -10.99 5.04
C PHE A 46 -31.82 -10.22 5.33
N ALA A 47 -31.17 -10.49 6.46
CA ALA A 47 -29.85 -9.94 6.79
C ALA A 47 -28.76 -10.38 5.80
N GLY A 48 -28.78 -11.65 5.37
CA GLY A 48 -27.87 -12.17 4.34
C GLY A 48 -28.07 -11.48 2.98
N VAL A 49 -29.32 -11.28 2.56
CA VAL A 49 -29.65 -10.54 1.33
C VAL A 49 -29.19 -9.08 1.42
N LEU A 50 -29.42 -8.41 2.55
CA LEU A 50 -28.97 -7.03 2.76
C LEU A 50 -27.44 -6.92 2.72
N HIS A 51 -26.72 -7.86 3.34
CA HIS A 51 -25.26 -7.93 3.28
C HIS A 51 -24.78 -8.10 1.84
N HIS A 52 -25.37 -9.02 1.06
CA HIS A 52 -25.06 -9.20 -0.35
C HIS A 52 -25.31 -7.94 -1.18
N LEU A 53 -26.43 -7.24 -0.97
CA LEU A 53 -26.73 -6.00 -1.68
C LEU A 53 -25.73 -4.88 -1.34
N VAL A 54 -25.28 -4.78 -0.10
CA VAL A 54 -24.24 -3.83 0.32
C VAL A 54 -22.90 -4.17 -0.34
N VAL A 55 -22.52 -5.45 -0.37
CA VAL A 55 -21.31 -5.92 -1.06
C VAL A 55 -21.37 -5.62 -2.56
N LEU A 56 -22.49 -5.93 -3.22
CA LEU A 56 -22.70 -5.64 -4.64
C LEU A 56 -22.66 -4.14 -4.94
N ARG A 57 -23.19 -3.30 -4.04
CA ARG A 57 -23.10 -1.84 -4.16
C ARG A 57 -21.65 -1.35 -4.02
N LYS A 58 -20.86 -1.91 -3.10
CA LYS A 58 -19.42 -1.59 -2.97
C LYS A 58 -18.65 -2.01 -4.22
N ILE A 59 -18.90 -3.20 -4.76
CA ILE A 59 -18.30 -3.68 -6.01
C ILE A 59 -18.68 -2.76 -7.19
N ARG A 60 -19.96 -2.37 -7.30
CA ARG A 60 -20.42 -1.46 -8.36
C ARG A 60 -19.77 -0.07 -8.25
N VAL A 61 -19.63 0.48 -7.05
CA VAL A 61 -18.94 1.78 -6.85
C VAL A 61 -17.46 1.70 -7.21
N ALA A 62 -16.79 0.58 -6.88
CA ALA A 62 -15.40 0.34 -7.30
C ALA A 62 -15.28 0.25 -8.83
N TYR A 63 -16.21 -0.46 -9.48
CA TYR A 63 -16.22 -0.64 -10.93
C TYR A 63 -16.52 0.68 -11.69
N VAL A 64 -17.49 1.48 -11.22
CA VAL A 64 -17.86 2.77 -11.85
C VAL A 64 -16.73 3.81 -11.74
N HIS A 65 -15.89 3.74 -10.69
CA HIS A 65 -14.70 4.58 -10.62
C HIS A 65 -13.63 4.21 -11.65
N ASN A 66 -13.53 2.92 -11.99
CA ASN A 66 -12.58 2.40 -12.97
C ASN A 66 -12.92 2.82 -14.42
N GLU A 67 -14.21 2.95 -14.76
CA GLU A 67 -14.62 3.28 -16.14
C GLU A 67 -14.58 4.78 -16.51
N ARG A 68 -14.48 5.70 -15.54
CA ARG A 68 -14.40 7.15 -15.84
C ARG A 68 -13.03 7.61 -16.36
N SER A 69 -12.01 6.80 -16.21
CA SER A 69 -10.74 6.93 -16.92
C SER A 69 -10.80 6.03 -18.16
N LYS A 70 -11.04 6.59 -19.35
CA LYS A 70 -10.72 5.87 -20.59
C LYS A 70 -9.26 5.43 -20.48
N PRO A 71 -8.91 4.13 -20.60
CA PRO A 71 -7.53 3.73 -20.52
C PRO A 71 -6.83 4.36 -21.72
N LYS A 72 -5.90 5.31 -21.46
CA LYS A 72 -4.81 5.53 -22.41
C LYS A 72 -4.23 4.15 -22.66
N VAL A 73 -4.09 3.75 -23.93
CA VAL A 73 -3.53 2.44 -24.29
C VAL A 73 -2.27 2.25 -23.47
N ASN A 74 -2.31 1.33 -22.51
CA ASN A 74 -1.22 1.20 -21.56
C ASN A 74 0.01 0.75 -22.37
N PRO A 75 1.10 1.53 -22.39
CA PRO A 75 2.25 1.25 -23.24
C PRO A 75 2.84 -0.15 -23.01
N ILE A 76 2.63 -0.72 -21.81
CA ILE A 76 3.03 -2.09 -21.42
C ILE A 76 2.47 -3.17 -22.34
N TRP A 77 1.28 -2.95 -22.92
CA TRP A 77 0.57 -3.94 -23.76
C TRP A 77 0.54 -3.55 -25.24
N SER A 78 1.28 -2.51 -25.63
CA SER A 78 1.40 -2.13 -27.03
C SER A 78 2.21 -3.18 -27.81
N LYS A 79 1.80 -3.48 -29.05
CA LYS A 79 2.52 -4.42 -29.92
C LYS A 79 3.92 -3.94 -30.33
N LYS A 80 4.18 -2.64 -30.21
CA LYS A 80 5.44 -2.01 -30.59
C LYS A 80 6.08 -1.40 -29.35
N CYS A 81 7.09 -2.09 -28.84
CA CYS A 81 7.86 -1.69 -27.68
C CYS A 81 8.79 -0.51 -28.05
N VAL A 82 8.76 0.57 -27.26
CA VAL A 82 9.60 1.77 -27.48
C VAL A 82 10.44 2.00 -26.23
N LYS A 83 11.77 2.02 -26.41
CA LYS A 83 12.72 2.32 -25.33
C LYS A 83 12.52 3.75 -24.83
N PRO A 84 12.38 3.97 -23.51
CA PRO A 84 12.30 5.31 -22.97
C PRO A 84 13.67 6.01 -23.00
N GLU A 85 13.65 7.33 -23.05
CA GLU A 85 14.87 8.17 -22.97
C GLU A 85 15.31 8.41 -21.52
N GLY A 86 14.47 8.03 -20.55
CA GLY A 86 14.83 8.09 -19.15
C GLY A 86 13.81 7.46 -18.21
N TYR A 87 14.13 7.46 -16.93
CA TYR A 87 13.22 7.05 -15.87
C TYR A 87 13.42 7.84 -14.58
N VAL A 88 12.35 7.89 -13.78
CA VAL A 88 12.39 8.30 -12.38
C VAL A 88 11.92 7.12 -11.54
N PHE A 89 12.85 6.48 -10.83
CA PHE A 89 12.57 5.41 -9.90
C PHE A 89 12.57 5.97 -8.48
N LEU A 90 11.38 6.16 -7.91
CA LEU A 90 11.23 6.55 -6.51
C LEU A 90 11.62 5.38 -5.62
N LYS A 91 12.88 5.40 -5.16
CA LYS A 91 13.44 4.42 -4.24
C LYS A 91 13.00 4.76 -2.81
N LYS A 92 12.22 3.86 -2.21
CA LYS A 92 11.64 4.02 -0.87
C LYS A 92 12.24 3.09 0.17
N HIS A 93 12.03 3.35 1.45
CA HIS A 93 12.53 2.49 2.50
C HIS A 93 11.71 1.20 2.62
N LYS A 94 12.42 0.07 2.71
CA LYS A 94 11.90 -1.26 3.10
C LYS A 94 10.84 -1.92 2.18
N THR A 95 10.69 -1.43 0.95
CA THR A 95 9.80 -1.96 -0.10
C THR A 95 10.56 -2.75 -1.20
N ALA A 96 11.63 -3.48 -0.83
CA ALA A 96 12.55 -4.12 -1.79
C ALA A 96 13.20 -3.16 -2.83
N SER A 97 13.10 -1.84 -2.63
CA SER A 97 13.59 -0.83 -3.57
C SER A 97 15.10 -0.90 -3.83
N THR A 98 15.90 -1.40 -2.88
CA THR A 98 17.35 -1.62 -3.09
C THR A 98 17.59 -2.70 -4.14
N THR A 99 16.78 -3.76 -4.15
CA THR A 99 16.82 -4.81 -5.18
C THR A 99 16.53 -4.21 -6.54
N PHE A 100 15.40 -3.49 -6.66
CA PHE A 100 15.00 -2.81 -7.89
C PHE A 100 15.98 -1.72 -8.33
N LYS A 101 16.61 -0.97 -7.43
CA LYS A 101 17.68 -0.03 -7.78
C LYS A 101 18.81 -0.71 -8.56
N GLY A 102 19.20 -1.94 -8.17
CA GLY A 102 20.22 -2.67 -8.92
C GLY A 102 19.74 -3.13 -10.31
N ILE A 103 18.46 -3.49 -10.42
CA ILE A 103 17.82 -3.78 -11.72
C ILE A 103 17.82 -2.52 -12.58
N MET A 104 17.40 -1.38 -12.04
CA MET A 104 17.39 -0.10 -12.75
C MET A 104 18.80 0.31 -13.21
N VAL A 105 19.85 0.05 -12.42
CA VAL A 105 21.25 0.28 -12.86
C VAL A 105 21.62 -0.56 -14.08
N ASN A 106 21.19 -1.83 -14.16
CA ASN A 106 21.43 -2.64 -15.35
C ASN A 106 20.65 -2.11 -16.56
N ILE A 107 19.42 -1.64 -16.34
CA ILE A 107 18.61 -0.98 -17.38
C ILE A 107 19.31 0.29 -17.88
N SER A 108 19.81 1.16 -16.99
CA SER A 108 20.57 2.34 -17.39
C SER A 108 21.75 1.99 -18.28
N LYS A 109 22.50 0.93 -17.94
CA LYS A 109 23.62 0.47 -18.78
C LYS A 109 23.17 -0.05 -20.15
N ASN A 110 22.05 -0.79 -20.21
CA ASN A 110 21.53 -1.31 -21.47
C ASN A 110 20.97 -0.22 -22.39
N LEU A 111 20.39 0.83 -21.80
CA LEU A 111 19.80 1.96 -22.51
C LEU A 111 20.76 3.16 -22.66
N THR A 112 22.00 3.04 -22.17
CA THR A 112 23.00 4.13 -22.16
C THR A 112 22.45 5.42 -21.54
N LEU A 113 21.83 5.29 -20.36
CA LEU A 113 21.26 6.40 -19.60
C LEU A 113 22.25 6.89 -18.54
N ASP A 114 22.42 8.22 -18.48
CA ASP A 114 23.24 8.85 -17.46
C ASP A 114 22.48 8.98 -16.14
N GLY A 115 23.07 8.39 -15.09
CA GLY A 115 22.53 8.40 -13.74
C GLY A 115 22.80 9.72 -13.03
N GLU A 116 21.95 10.03 -12.06
CA GLU A 116 22.18 11.14 -11.13
C GLU A 116 23.51 11.00 -10.35
N LYS A 117 24.22 12.12 -10.21
CA LYS A 117 25.42 12.20 -9.38
C LYS A 117 25.06 12.07 -7.90
N ARG A 118 25.95 11.46 -7.12
CA ARG A 118 25.79 11.31 -5.68
C ARG A 118 25.90 12.68 -5.01
N TRP A 119 24.87 13.08 -4.25
CA TRP A 119 24.92 14.29 -3.43
C TRP A 119 25.28 13.96 -1.99
N LEU A 120 24.41 13.22 -1.29
CA LEU A 120 24.60 12.92 0.13
C LEU A 120 24.13 11.51 0.45
N GLY A 121 25.09 10.60 0.68
CA GLY A 121 24.77 9.20 0.93
C GLY A 121 23.97 8.60 -0.24
N PRO A 122 22.89 7.82 0.02
CA PRO A 122 21.94 7.35 -0.99
C PRO A 122 20.69 8.24 -1.12
N GLN A 123 20.73 9.49 -0.63
CA GLN A 123 19.61 10.42 -0.56
C GLN A 123 19.74 11.56 -1.58
N GLY A 124 18.61 12.12 -2.01
CA GLY A 124 18.52 13.26 -2.92
C GLY A 124 17.24 14.07 -2.68
N GLY A 125 17.14 15.25 -3.30
CA GLY A 125 15.90 16.04 -3.31
C GLY A 125 15.44 16.51 -1.93
N CYS A 126 16.37 16.90 -1.07
CA CYS A 126 16.15 17.41 0.29
C CYS A 126 15.45 16.42 1.24
N TYR A 127 15.57 15.10 1.01
CA TYR A 127 14.97 14.11 1.90
C TYR A 127 15.30 14.39 3.38
N PRO A 128 14.32 14.34 4.31
CA PRO A 128 12.95 13.86 4.16
C PRO A 128 11.90 14.91 3.74
N ALA A 129 12.29 16.14 3.40
CA ALA A 129 11.38 17.13 2.84
C ALA A 129 10.89 16.70 1.43
N PRO A 130 9.73 17.21 0.95
CA PRO A 130 9.31 16.99 -0.43
C PRO A 130 10.42 17.34 -1.41
N PHE A 131 10.52 16.60 -2.51
CA PHE A 131 11.53 16.80 -3.55
C PHE A 131 11.61 18.28 -3.92
N ASP A 132 12.82 18.80 -3.77
CA ASP A 132 13.20 20.13 -4.22
C ASP A 132 14.46 20.04 -5.10
N PRO A 133 14.45 20.69 -6.27
CA PRO A 133 15.57 20.73 -7.20
C PRO A 133 16.89 21.21 -6.57
N THR A 134 16.86 22.15 -5.61
CA THR A 134 18.06 22.72 -4.99
C THR A 134 18.97 21.68 -4.32
N CYS A 135 18.39 20.54 -3.93
CA CYS A 135 19.05 19.41 -3.31
C CYS A 135 19.25 18.22 -4.28
N TRP A 136 19.24 18.49 -5.57
CA TRP A 136 19.55 17.54 -6.62
C TRP A 136 20.70 18.14 -7.44
N PRO A 137 21.91 17.57 -7.34
CA PRO A 137 23.14 18.24 -7.77
C PRO A 137 23.08 18.50 -9.27
N TYR A 138 23.66 19.61 -9.74
CA TYR A 138 23.84 19.89 -11.16
C TYR A 138 24.94 18.97 -11.75
N SER A 139 24.80 18.60 -13.02
CA SER A 139 25.88 17.92 -13.74
C SER A 139 26.95 18.94 -14.13
N GLU A 140 28.18 18.48 -14.40
CA GLU A 140 29.24 19.37 -14.94
C GLU A 140 28.93 19.85 -16.36
N GLU A 141 28.01 19.19 -17.05
CA GLU A 141 27.56 19.49 -18.43
C GLU A 141 26.29 20.37 -18.47
N GLY A 142 25.82 20.86 -17.31
CA GLY A 142 24.61 21.67 -17.19
C GLY A 142 23.57 21.09 -16.23
N SER A 143 22.38 21.69 -16.21
CA SER A 143 21.33 21.32 -15.26
C SER A 143 20.69 19.97 -15.61
N HIS A 144 20.62 19.04 -14.65
CA HIS A 144 19.88 17.79 -14.83
C HIS A 144 18.36 18.02 -15.06
N TYR A 145 17.87 19.27 -14.92
CA TYR A 145 16.48 19.62 -15.21
C TYR A 145 16.14 19.49 -16.69
N GLU A 146 17.10 19.76 -17.59
CA GLU A 146 16.81 19.76 -19.02
C GLU A 146 16.71 18.34 -19.59
N LYS A 147 17.40 17.36 -18.99
CA LYS A 147 17.41 15.96 -19.46
C LYS A 147 17.49 14.96 -18.30
N ILE A 148 16.33 14.65 -17.71
CA ILE A 148 16.20 13.55 -16.74
C ILE A 148 16.36 12.21 -17.46
N GLN A 149 17.49 11.53 -17.24
CA GLN A 149 17.73 10.19 -17.80
C GLN A 149 17.57 9.09 -16.77
N ALA A 150 18.16 9.22 -15.57
CA ALA A 150 17.99 8.20 -14.52
C ALA A 150 18.07 8.79 -13.10
N MET A 151 16.92 8.81 -12.42
CA MET A 151 16.80 9.10 -10.98
C MET A 151 16.45 7.82 -10.22
N SER A 152 17.17 7.51 -9.13
CA SER A 152 17.04 6.25 -8.36
C SER A 152 17.44 6.34 -6.87
N TYR A 153 17.74 7.52 -6.34
CA TYR A 153 18.05 7.77 -4.93
C TYR A 153 16.79 7.91 -4.09
N HIS A 154 16.98 7.89 -2.76
CA HIS A 154 15.92 8.14 -1.80
C HIS A 154 15.56 9.62 -1.77
N PHE A 155 14.36 9.95 -2.22
CA PHE A 155 13.76 11.27 -2.08
C PHE A 155 12.27 11.11 -1.74
N ARG A 156 11.64 12.18 -1.26
CA ARG A 156 10.19 12.19 -1.03
C ARG A 156 9.52 12.78 -2.25
N TRP A 157 8.57 12.07 -2.83
CA TRP A 157 7.85 12.56 -4.00
C TRP A 157 7.11 13.86 -3.69
N ASN A 158 7.24 14.83 -4.59
CA ASN A 158 6.49 16.08 -4.50
C ASN A 158 5.33 16.03 -5.50
N LEU A 159 4.11 15.82 -4.99
CA LEU A 159 2.91 15.62 -5.82
C LEU A 159 2.61 16.81 -6.73
N ASP A 160 3.03 18.02 -6.36
CA ASP A 160 2.76 19.25 -7.12
C ASP A 160 3.91 19.61 -8.09
N TYR A 161 5.14 19.26 -7.74
CA TYR A 161 6.33 19.64 -8.53
C TYR A 161 6.71 18.59 -9.57
N MET A 162 6.67 17.29 -9.23
CA MET A 162 7.13 16.23 -10.14
C MET A 162 6.39 16.21 -11.49
N PRO A 163 5.06 16.44 -11.56
CA PRO A 163 4.37 16.57 -12.85
C PRO A 163 4.87 17.73 -13.70
N LYS A 164 5.24 18.86 -13.08
CA LYS A 164 5.75 20.04 -13.77
C LYS A 164 7.16 19.78 -14.32
N LEU A 165 8.01 19.17 -13.50
CA LEU A 165 9.35 18.76 -13.89
C LEU A 165 9.34 17.82 -15.10
N LEU A 166 8.39 16.89 -15.13
CA LEU A 166 8.28 15.87 -16.19
C LEU A 166 7.42 16.30 -17.38
N ALA A 167 6.76 17.46 -17.34
CA ALA A 167 5.74 17.85 -18.32
C ALA A 167 6.25 17.81 -19.77
N ASN A 168 7.45 18.32 -20.02
CA ASN A 168 8.02 18.42 -21.36
C ASN A 168 8.50 17.07 -21.93
N ASN A 169 8.76 16.08 -21.08
CA ASN A 169 9.36 14.79 -21.45
C ASN A 169 8.51 13.59 -20.98
N ARG A 170 7.24 13.81 -20.66
CA ARG A 170 6.37 12.82 -19.99
C ARG A 170 6.17 11.53 -20.79
N GLU A 171 6.22 11.63 -22.13
CA GLU A 171 6.08 10.49 -23.04
C GLU A 171 7.37 9.66 -23.15
N ASN A 172 8.52 10.27 -22.87
CA ASN A 172 9.84 9.67 -23.01
C ASN A 172 10.40 9.13 -21.68
N ILE A 173 9.93 9.66 -20.56
CA ILE A 173 10.37 9.27 -19.22
C ILE A 173 9.35 8.33 -18.58
N ARG A 174 9.84 7.26 -17.92
CA ARG A 174 9.00 6.34 -17.13
C ARG A 174 9.11 6.60 -15.64
N THR A 175 7.98 6.77 -14.96
CA THR A 175 7.94 6.94 -13.49
C THR A 175 7.57 5.64 -12.80
N ILE A 176 8.44 5.16 -11.92
CA ILE A 176 8.34 3.84 -11.33
C ILE A 176 8.53 3.95 -9.82
N THR A 177 7.82 3.15 -9.04
CA THR A 177 8.12 2.98 -7.62
C THR A 177 7.82 1.56 -7.15
N THR A 178 8.12 1.27 -5.89
CA THR A 178 7.83 -0.01 -5.24
C THR A 178 6.95 0.22 -4.01
N ILE A 179 5.99 -0.65 -3.74
CA ILE A 179 5.25 -0.70 -2.48
C ILE A 179 5.29 -2.12 -1.91
N ARG A 180 4.89 -2.24 -0.65
CA ARG A 180 4.83 -3.49 0.09
C ARG A 180 3.63 -3.44 1.04
N ASP A 181 3.17 -4.58 1.53
CA ASP A 181 2.23 -4.62 2.64
C ASP A 181 2.64 -3.63 3.75
N PRO A 182 1.75 -2.71 4.18
CA PRO A 182 2.09 -1.66 5.13
C PRO A 182 2.59 -2.18 6.49
N LEU A 183 2.04 -3.29 6.98
CA LEU A 183 2.39 -3.84 8.29
C LEU A 183 3.78 -4.48 8.25
N ASP A 184 4.07 -5.22 7.19
CA ASP A 184 5.39 -5.77 6.92
C ASP A 184 6.45 -4.70 6.67
N THR A 185 6.06 -3.62 6.00
CA THR A 185 6.92 -2.43 5.83
C THR A 185 7.25 -1.85 7.19
N PHE A 186 6.24 -1.59 8.03
CA PHE A 186 6.40 -1.07 9.38
C PHE A 186 7.34 -1.95 10.23
N ARG A 187 7.11 -3.27 10.29
CA ARG A 187 8.00 -4.20 11.01
C ARG A 187 9.45 -4.12 10.52
N SER A 188 9.63 -4.01 9.21
CA SER A 188 10.97 -3.90 8.61
C SER A 188 11.63 -2.55 8.91
N VAL A 189 10.86 -1.45 8.95
CA VAL A 189 11.31 -0.11 9.34
C VAL A 189 11.72 -0.11 10.81
N PHE A 190 10.87 -0.62 11.69
CA PHE A 190 11.15 -0.78 13.12
C PHE A 190 12.45 -1.55 13.32
N ASN A 191 12.56 -2.78 12.80
CA ASN A 191 13.77 -3.60 12.98
C ASN A 191 15.03 -2.98 12.34
N TYR A 192 14.89 -2.23 11.24
CA TYR A 192 16.04 -1.62 10.58
C TYR A 192 16.53 -0.36 11.26
N PHE A 193 15.64 0.57 11.59
CA PHE A 193 16.03 1.85 12.19
C PHE A 193 16.19 1.75 13.70
N TYR A 194 15.35 0.97 14.38
CA TYR A 194 15.43 0.76 15.82
C TYR A 194 16.32 -0.44 16.18
N GLY A 195 16.19 -1.57 15.48
CA GLY A 195 16.95 -2.79 15.80
C GLY A 195 18.44 -2.76 15.43
N ALA A 196 18.88 -1.85 14.55
CA ALA A 196 20.30 -1.75 14.13
C ALA A 196 21.23 -1.04 15.13
N LYS A 197 20.83 -0.90 16.40
CA LYS A 197 21.56 -0.18 17.44
C LYS A 197 22.98 -0.71 17.62
N ARG A 198 23.93 0.14 17.25
CA ARG A 198 25.38 -0.06 17.46
C ARG A 198 26.09 1.08 18.16
N LYS A 199 25.43 2.17 18.58
CA LYS A 199 26.07 3.20 19.41
C LYS A 199 25.05 3.80 20.38
N GLY A 200 25.54 4.10 21.58
CA GLY A 200 24.80 4.66 22.71
C GLY A 200 24.34 6.10 22.48
N PRO A 201 23.92 6.79 23.54
CA PRO A 201 23.08 7.96 23.44
C PRO A 201 23.85 9.18 22.92
N HIS A 202 23.16 9.99 22.12
CA HIS A 202 23.34 11.45 22.11
C HIS A 202 24.57 12.07 21.42
N ASP A 203 25.15 11.46 20.39
CA ASP A 203 25.77 12.31 19.37
C ASP A 203 24.64 12.76 18.43
N ASP A 204 24.48 14.07 18.29
CA ASP A 204 23.45 14.76 17.48
C ASP A 204 22.87 13.90 16.36
N CYS A 205 21.53 13.85 16.29
CA CYS A 205 20.75 13.18 15.25
C CYS A 205 21.48 13.29 13.89
N ASP A 206 22.22 12.24 13.51
CA ASP A 206 22.97 12.27 12.27
C ASP A 206 21.99 12.40 11.09
N ILE A 207 22.46 12.57 9.86
CA ILE A 207 21.54 12.73 8.71
C ILE A 207 20.52 11.57 8.56
N THR A 208 20.79 10.43 9.19
CA THR A 208 19.89 9.27 9.18
C THR A 208 19.08 9.11 10.45
N CYS A 209 19.42 9.76 11.57
CA CYS A 209 18.74 9.71 12.85
C CYS A 209 18.28 8.29 13.22
N PHE A 210 19.21 7.31 13.25
CA PHE A 210 18.88 5.94 13.63
C PHE A 210 18.31 5.88 15.04
N GLY A 211 17.38 4.95 15.28
CA GLY A 211 16.65 4.82 16.54
C GLY A 211 15.36 5.65 16.60
N GLU A 212 15.30 6.78 15.91
CA GLU A 212 14.14 7.68 15.96
C GLU A 212 13.05 7.30 14.94
N PRO A 213 11.77 7.55 15.27
CA PRO A 213 11.21 8.16 16.49
C PRO A 213 11.00 7.16 17.65
N PHE A 214 11.34 5.89 17.44
CA PHE A 214 11.01 4.80 18.35
C PHE A 214 11.68 4.96 19.73
N TRP A 215 12.90 5.53 19.77
CA TRP A 215 13.54 5.92 21.02
C TRP A 215 12.74 7.02 21.73
N SER A 216 12.49 8.17 21.08
CA SER A 216 11.75 9.29 21.70
C SER A 216 10.38 8.88 22.26
N ILE A 217 9.71 7.92 21.62
CA ILE A 217 8.40 7.42 22.06
C ILE A 217 8.54 6.44 23.23
N THR A 218 9.46 5.49 23.16
CA THR A 218 9.55 4.41 24.15
C THR A 218 10.48 4.70 25.32
N GLN A 219 11.39 5.67 25.17
CA GLN A 219 12.48 5.97 26.10
C GLN A 219 13.30 4.73 26.50
N SER A 220 13.29 3.71 25.64
CA SER A 220 13.96 2.43 25.83
C SER A 220 14.65 2.04 24.53
N TYR A 221 15.80 1.35 24.63
CA TYR A 221 16.53 0.91 23.44
C TYR A 221 16.13 -0.49 22.95
N ASN A 222 15.35 -1.22 23.74
CA ASN A 222 15.04 -2.63 23.56
C ASN A 222 13.54 -2.94 23.60
N SER A 223 12.69 -1.95 23.30
CA SER A 223 11.26 -2.15 23.25
C SER A 223 10.90 -3.08 22.09
N THR A 224 10.02 -4.03 22.36
CA THR A 224 9.35 -4.81 21.33
C THR A 224 8.39 -3.92 20.53
N ILE A 225 7.94 -4.43 19.37
CA ILE A 225 6.91 -3.74 18.59
C ILE A 225 5.63 -3.57 19.40
N GLY A 226 5.24 -4.56 20.22
CA GLY A 226 4.05 -4.47 21.07
C GLY A 226 4.13 -3.32 22.06
N GLU A 227 5.21 -3.28 22.85
CA GLU A 227 5.44 -2.20 23.83
C GLU A 227 5.54 -0.82 23.20
N PHE A 228 6.04 -0.73 21.96
CA PHE A 228 5.99 0.52 21.20
C PHE A 228 4.56 0.91 20.82
N LEU A 229 3.76 -0.03 20.31
CA LEU A 229 2.37 0.23 19.91
C LEU A 229 1.49 0.60 21.11
N ASP A 230 1.70 -0.03 22.26
CA ASP A 230 0.97 0.27 23.50
C ASP A 230 1.18 1.72 23.98
N GLN A 231 2.31 2.35 23.62
CA GLN A 231 2.64 3.71 23.98
C GLN A 231 2.35 4.74 22.87
N LEU A 232 2.03 4.27 21.66
CA LEU A 232 1.99 5.12 20.48
C LEU A 232 0.92 6.20 20.61
N ASP A 233 -0.31 5.84 21.00
CA ASP A 233 -1.42 6.79 21.07
C ASP A 233 -1.22 7.89 22.12
N GLU A 234 -0.53 7.58 23.22
CA GLU A 234 -0.29 8.54 24.32
C GLU A 234 0.92 9.44 24.05
N LYS A 235 2.01 8.88 23.51
CA LYS A 235 3.31 9.56 23.45
C LYS A 235 3.70 10.07 22.07
N TYR A 236 3.00 9.66 21.01
CA TYR A 236 3.32 10.12 19.67
C TYR A 236 3.05 11.62 19.49
N THR A 237 4.00 12.29 18.85
CA THR A 237 3.84 13.65 18.34
C THR A 237 4.44 13.75 16.94
N ASP A 238 3.80 14.52 16.07
CA ASP A 238 4.31 14.79 14.72
C ASP A 238 5.64 15.56 14.73
N ASP A 239 5.98 16.19 15.86
CA ASP A 239 7.22 16.95 16.05
C ASP A 239 8.39 16.05 16.52
N ALA A 240 8.13 14.76 16.78
CA ALA A 240 9.19 13.82 17.14
C ALA A 240 10.19 13.68 15.96
N PRO A 241 11.50 13.53 16.24
CA PRO A 241 12.49 13.33 15.20
C PRO A 241 12.10 12.16 14.30
N TYR A 242 11.99 12.41 12.99
CA TYR A 242 11.61 11.40 12.01
C TYR A 242 10.25 10.70 12.31
N ALA A 243 9.29 11.40 12.93
CA ALA A 243 7.95 10.91 13.29
C ALA A 243 7.26 10.08 12.18
N PHE A 244 7.49 10.43 10.92
CA PHE A 244 6.95 9.71 9.76
C PHE A 244 7.29 8.21 9.70
N ARG A 245 8.34 7.74 10.38
CA ARG A 245 8.70 6.31 10.49
C ARG A 245 7.79 5.52 11.42
N ALA A 246 7.14 6.17 12.38
CA ALA A 246 6.16 5.54 13.28
C ALA A 246 4.80 5.33 12.60
N LYS A 247 4.55 6.03 11.48
CA LYS A 247 3.33 5.93 10.67
C LYS A 247 3.65 5.19 9.35
N ASN A 248 2.79 5.35 8.35
CA ASN A 248 2.98 4.77 7.02
C ASN A 248 4.09 5.49 6.23
N ILE A 249 5.35 5.07 6.44
CA ILE A 249 6.52 5.69 5.76
C ILE A 249 6.42 5.65 4.23
N GLN A 250 5.90 4.58 3.64
CA GLN A 250 5.83 4.49 2.18
C GLN A 250 4.83 5.50 1.61
N ALA A 251 3.73 5.79 2.30
CA ALA A 251 2.81 6.86 1.94
C ALA A 251 3.47 8.24 2.08
N TYR A 252 4.24 8.44 3.17
CA TYR A 252 5.01 9.67 3.40
C TYR A 252 6.00 9.94 2.27
N GLU A 253 6.81 8.95 1.91
CA GLU A 253 7.80 9.01 0.84
C GLU A 253 7.16 9.18 -0.55
N MET A 254 5.91 8.73 -0.74
CA MET A 254 5.13 9.00 -1.96
C MET A 254 4.49 10.39 -2.00
N GLY A 255 4.72 11.21 -0.97
CA GLY A 255 4.35 12.62 -0.96
C GLY A 255 3.14 12.98 -0.09
N MET A 256 2.54 12.01 0.61
CA MET A 256 1.48 12.34 1.57
C MET A 256 2.05 13.12 2.76
N GLU A 257 1.29 14.10 3.25
CA GLU A 257 1.58 14.89 4.44
C GLU A 257 1.28 14.08 5.70
N LEU A 258 2.25 13.99 6.60
CA LEU A 258 2.17 13.20 7.84
C LEU A 258 0.88 13.51 8.64
N LYS A 259 0.63 14.80 8.90
CA LYS A 259 -0.50 15.29 9.71
C LYS A 259 -1.89 15.01 9.12
N LYS A 260 -1.95 14.62 7.85
CA LYS A 260 -3.21 14.41 7.10
C LYS A 260 -3.46 12.94 6.75
N MET A 261 -2.58 12.02 7.13
CA MET A 261 -2.70 10.60 6.79
C MET A 261 -3.88 9.90 7.45
N ASP A 262 -4.41 10.46 8.55
CA ASP A 262 -5.59 9.93 9.24
C ASP A 262 -6.91 10.48 8.62
N ASP A 263 -6.84 11.48 7.73
CA ASP A 263 -8.00 11.98 6.97
C ASP A 263 -8.22 11.15 5.70
N SER A 264 -9.26 10.30 5.74
CA SER A 264 -9.66 9.44 4.62
C SER A 264 -9.93 10.20 3.30
N LYS A 265 -10.42 11.44 3.36
CA LYS A 265 -10.68 12.27 2.16
C LYS A 265 -9.37 12.73 1.55
N TYR A 266 -8.41 13.16 2.38
CA TYR A 266 -7.07 13.51 1.94
C TYR A 266 -6.37 12.29 1.32
N VAL A 267 -6.36 11.14 2.03
CA VAL A 267 -5.73 9.91 1.54
C VAL A 267 -6.30 9.51 0.19
N ARG A 268 -7.62 9.50 0.03
CA ARG A 268 -8.27 9.16 -1.25
C ARG A 268 -7.89 10.13 -2.36
N LYS A 269 -7.84 11.44 -2.08
CA LYS A 269 -7.41 12.44 -3.06
C LYS A 269 -5.96 12.20 -3.47
N SER A 270 -5.07 11.99 -2.51
CA SER A 270 -3.65 11.75 -2.76
C SER A 270 -3.41 10.46 -3.58
N LEU A 271 -4.17 9.39 -3.32
CA LEU A 271 -4.10 8.16 -4.13
C LEU A 271 -4.50 8.42 -5.59
N ILE A 272 -5.57 9.19 -5.83
CA ILE A 272 -6.00 9.55 -7.19
C ILE A 272 -4.92 10.38 -7.90
N GLU A 273 -4.22 11.28 -7.20
CA GLU A 273 -3.12 12.03 -7.80
C GLU A 273 -1.90 11.15 -8.07
N MET A 274 -1.54 10.25 -7.15
CA MET A 274 -0.42 9.32 -7.34
C MET A 274 -0.64 8.38 -8.53
N ASP A 275 -1.88 7.88 -8.72
CA ASP A 275 -2.25 6.99 -9.83
C ASP A 275 -1.98 7.63 -11.20
N LYS A 276 -2.11 8.96 -11.31
CA LYS A 276 -1.80 9.69 -12.55
C LYS A 276 -0.30 9.90 -12.78
N GLN A 277 0.51 9.82 -11.72
CA GLN A 277 1.91 10.24 -11.73
C GLN A 277 2.90 9.10 -11.89
N PHE A 278 2.54 7.87 -11.50
CA PHE A 278 3.38 6.68 -11.69
C PHE A 278 2.91 5.83 -12.87
N ASP A 279 3.81 5.52 -13.80
CA ASP A 279 3.53 4.57 -14.90
C ASP A 279 3.48 3.12 -14.41
N LEU A 280 4.26 2.80 -13.37
CA LEU A 280 4.27 1.48 -12.75
C LEU A 280 4.54 1.54 -11.25
N VAL A 281 3.66 0.91 -10.48
CA VAL A 281 3.85 0.66 -9.05
C VAL A 281 4.09 -0.84 -8.86
N ILE A 282 5.33 -1.18 -8.49
CA ILE A 282 5.76 -2.56 -8.30
C ILE A 282 5.34 -3.03 -6.90
N LEU A 283 4.72 -4.21 -6.83
CA LEU A 283 4.36 -4.83 -5.55
C LEU A 283 5.48 -5.79 -5.14
N THR A 284 6.00 -5.62 -3.93
CA THR A 284 7.08 -6.48 -3.41
C THR A 284 6.65 -7.94 -3.33
N GLU A 285 5.39 -8.21 -3.00
CA GLU A 285 4.78 -9.52 -2.89
C GLU A 285 4.53 -10.20 -4.25
N HIS A 286 4.46 -9.41 -5.33
CA HIS A 286 4.30 -9.88 -6.72
C HIS A 286 5.54 -9.54 -7.54
N PHE A 287 6.71 -9.87 -7.00
CA PHE A 287 7.99 -9.51 -7.59
C PHE A 287 8.13 -10.01 -9.02
N TRP A 288 7.79 -11.29 -9.29
CA TRP A 288 7.97 -11.92 -10.59
C TRP A 288 7.06 -11.33 -11.66
N GLU A 289 5.82 -11.05 -11.31
CA GLU A 289 4.86 -10.38 -12.18
C GLU A 289 5.29 -8.93 -12.44
N SER A 290 5.78 -8.25 -11.40
CA SER A 290 6.23 -6.86 -11.50
C SER A 290 7.47 -6.70 -12.39
N ILE A 291 8.40 -7.65 -12.40
CA ILE A 291 9.56 -7.58 -13.33
C ILE A 291 9.16 -7.80 -14.79
N VAL A 292 8.08 -8.54 -15.06
CA VAL A 292 7.54 -8.69 -16.42
C VAL A 292 7.00 -7.34 -16.90
N LEU A 293 6.19 -6.68 -16.07
CA LEU A 293 5.67 -5.34 -16.36
C LEU A 293 6.80 -4.32 -16.53
N LEU A 294 7.84 -4.39 -15.69
CA LEU A 294 8.99 -3.49 -15.78
C LEU A 294 9.79 -3.69 -17.08
N SER A 295 10.03 -4.93 -17.51
CA SER A 295 10.71 -5.24 -18.78
C SER A 295 9.96 -4.65 -19.96
N HIS A 296 8.63 -4.82 -19.99
CA HIS A 296 7.79 -4.28 -21.06
C HIS A 296 7.78 -2.74 -21.04
N LEU A 297 7.66 -2.14 -19.85
CA LEU A 297 7.65 -0.68 -19.69
C LEU A 297 8.95 -0.02 -20.16
N MET A 298 10.09 -0.65 -19.85
CA MET A 298 11.43 -0.14 -20.17
C MET A 298 11.95 -0.64 -21.52
N CYS A 299 11.21 -1.52 -22.19
CA CYS A 299 11.58 -2.11 -23.46
C CYS A 299 12.97 -2.78 -23.48
N VAL A 300 13.21 -3.63 -22.48
CA VAL A 300 14.46 -4.38 -22.31
C VAL A 300 14.17 -5.86 -22.14
N GLU A 301 15.14 -6.70 -22.49
CA GLU A 301 15.05 -8.15 -22.26
C GLU A 301 15.08 -8.49 -20.76
N TYR A 302 14.45 -9.60 -20.38
CA TYR A 302 14.50 -10.10 -19.00
C TYR A 302 15.92 -10.39 -18.51
N SER A 303 16.83 -10.74 -19.42
CA SER A 303 18.27 -10.93 -19.14
C SER A 303 18.91 -9.66 -18.54
N THR A 304 18.47 -8.48 -18.95
CA THR A 304 18.92 -7.19 -18.39
C THR A 304 18.48 -7.00 -16.94
N LEU A 305 17.33 -7.58 -16.57
CA LEU A 305 16.79 -7.47 -15.21
C LEU A 305 17.50 -8.39 -14.21
N TYR A 306 18.34 -9.31 -14.68
CA TYR A 306 19.05 -10.23 -13.81
C TYR A 306 20.04 -9.51 -12.90
N ARG A 307 19.99 -9.80 -11.59
CA ARG A 307 20.92 -9.29 -10.59
C ARG A 307 21.54 -10.45 -9.82
N HIS A 308 22.86 -10.52 -9.80
CA HIS A 308 23.56 -11.51 -8.99
C HIS A 308 23.36 -11.23 -7.49
N GLY A 309 23.09 -12.26 -6.69
CA GLY A 309 22.87 -12.14 -5.24
C GLY A 309 21.46 -11.72 -4.81
N PHE A 310 20.42 -12.12 -5.55
CA PHE A 310 19.01 -11.98 -5.09
C PHE A 310 18.82 -12.62 -3.70
N LYS A 311 18.90 -11.82 -2.63
CA LYS A 311 18.34 -12.19 -1.32
C LYS A 311 16.86 -11.80 -1.31
N ILE A 312 16.06 -12.41 -2.19
CA ILE A 312 14.62 -12.49 -1.95
C ILE A 312 14.48 -13.73 -1.08
N ILE A 313 14.07 -13.55 0.17
CA ILE A 313 13.61 -14.68 0.99
C ILE A 313 12.40 -15.21 0.22
N LEU A 314 12.60 -16.30 -0.52
CA LEU A 314 11.53 -17.02 -1.18
C LEU A 314 10.56 -17.43 -0.08
N CYS A 315 9.41 -16.76 0.00
CA CYS A 315 8.23 -17.39 0.57
C CYS A 315 7.82 -18.47 -0.44
N TYR A 316 8.42 -19.64 -0.29
CA TYR A 316 8.28 -20.85 -1.12
C TYR A 316 6.86 -21.47 -1.03
N ILE A 317 5.80 -20.66 -0.86
CA ILE A 317 4.45 -21.18 -0.62
C ILE A 317 3.57 -21.14 -1.88
N PHE A 318 3.87 -20.32 -2.88
CA PHE A 318 3.00 -20.19 -4.06
C PHE A 318 3.43 -20.99 -5.32
N ILE A 319 4.65 -21.52 -5.38
CA ILE A 319 5.11 -22.32 -6.53
C ILE A 319 4.74 -23.80 -6.41
N THR A 320 4.15 -24.24 -5.29
CA THR A 320 3.71 -25.63 -5.13
C THR A 320 2.39 -25.95 -5.86
N ILE A 321 1.64 -24.94 -6.33
CA ILE A 321 0.31 -25.14 -6.91
C ILE A 321 0.29 -25.03 -8.44
N ILE A 322 1.27 -24.36 -9.06
CA ILE A 322 1.33 -24.24 -10.52
C ILE A 322 2.51 -25.06 -11.06
N SER A 323 2.17 -26.32 -11.38
CA SER A 323 2.83 -27.16 -12.37
C SER A 323 4.25 -27.70 -12.08
N LYS A 324 4.31 -28.83 -11.37
CA LYS A 324 5.45 -29.77 -11.45
C LYS A 324 5.76 -30.21 -12.90
N ASN A 325 4.80 -30.12 -13.83
CA ASN A 325 4.98 -30.59 -15.21
C ASN A 325 5.65 -29.58 -16.16
N GLN A 326 5.58 -28.27 -15.90
CA GLN A 326 6.21 -27.28 -16.78
C GLN A 326 7.68 -27.01 -16.45
N VAL A 327 8.08 -27.10 -15.19
CA VAL A 327 9.50 -26.94 -14.78
C VAL A 327 10.37 -28.08 -15.32
N LEU A 328 9.85 -29.31 -15.38
CA LEU A 328 10.55 -30.47 -15.94
C LEU A 328 10.80 -30.36 -17.45
N ASN A 329 9.90 -29.72 -18.20
CA ASN A 329 10.07 -29.51 -19.63
C ASN A 329 11.08 -28.40 -19.95
N LEU A 330 11.06 -27.30 -19.18
CA LEU A 330 12.06 -26.22 -19.31
C LEU A 330 13.47 -26.68 -18.94
N GLN A 331 13.62 -27.53 -17.90
CA GLN A 331 14.92 -28.12 -17.57
C GLN A 331 15.42 -29.10 -18.64
N LYS A 332 14.52 -29.86 -19.28
CA LYS A 332 14.89 -30.76 -20.39
C LYS A 332 15.31 -29.99 -21.65
N GLU A 333 14.68 -28.86 -21.96
CA GLU A 333 15.08 -28.01 -23.09
C GLU A 333 16.41 -27.29 -22.87
N LEU A 334 16.65 -26.76 -21.66
CA LEU A 334 17.93 -26.13 -21.29
C LEU A 334 19.12 -27.12 -21.26
N MET A 335 18.85 -28.40 -21.00
CA MET A 335 19.88 -29.46 -21.06
C MET A 335 20.11 -29.97 -22.48
N ARG A 336 19.15 -29.77 -23.41
CA ARG A 336 19.27 -30.15 -24.82
C ARG A 336 20.11 -29.13 -25.62
N THR A 337 20.02 -27.85 -25.27
CA THR A 337 20.75 -26.75 -25.95
C THR A 337 22.21 -26.62 -25.53
N LYS A 338 22.63 -27.20 -24.40
CA LYS A 338 24.04 -27.21 -23.96
C LYS A 338 24.92 -28.28 -24.65
N LYS A 339 24.36 -29.16 -25.49
CA LYS A 339 25.13 -30.23 -26.16
C LYS A 339 25.72 -29.85 -27.52
N THR A 340 25.47 -28.64 -28.06
CA THR A 340 25.84 -28.30 -29.44
C THR A 340 26.87 -27.18 -29.62
N THR A 341 27.48 -26.65 -28.55
CA THR A 341 28.60 -25.70 -28.68
C THR A 341 29.89 -26.33 -28.15
N LYS A 342 30.56 -27.10 -29.01
CA LYS A 342 32.00 -27.40 -28.90
C LYS A 342 32.76 -26.11 -29.21
N CYS A 343 33.41 -25.52 -28.20
CA CYS A 343 34.48 -24.55 -28.45
C CYS A 343 35.66 -25.30 -29.07
N HIS A 344 36.08 -24.90 -30.27
CA HIS A 344 37.40 -25.20 -30.78
C HIS A 344 38.41 -24.19 -30.21
N ASN A 345 39.60 -24.71 -29.91
CA ASN A 345 40.70 -24.14 -29.13
C ASN A 345 41.12 -22.72 -29.51
#